data_AF-A0A5K1GW09-F1
#
_entry.id   AF-A0A5K1GW09-F1
#
_cell.length_a   1.000
_cell.length_b   1.000
_cell.length_c   1.000
_cell.angle_alpha   90.00
_cell.angle_beta   90.00
_cell.angle_gamma   90.00
#
_symmetry.space_group_name_H-M   'P 1'
#
loop_
_entity.id
_entity.type
_entity.pdbx_description
1 polymer ?
#
loop_
_entity_poly.entity_id
_entity_poly.type
_entity_poly.pdbx_seq_one_letter_code
_entity_poly.pdbx_strand_id
1 'polypeptide(L)'
;LPAGVKAPAVPHDMLAAFDSAISDGVDIVSVSVGINQPPHPGCLEARNNISIGAFHAVARGITVVSSAGNSGPSPQKVGNTAPWIITLAASTVDRSFLTVVTLGNNRTLIVS
;
A
#
# COMPACT_ATOMS: atom_id res chain seq x y z
N LEU A 1 3.28 6.26 -25.14
CA LEU A 1 2.65 7.18 -24.16
C LEU A 1 3.29 8.56 -24.32
N PRO A 2 2.53 9.66 -24.30
CA PRO A 2 3.10 11.01 -24.39
C PRO A 2 4.02 11.30 -23.20
N ALA A 3 5.08 12.07 -23.45
CA ALA A 3 6.09 12.44 -22.46
C ALA A 3 5.42 13.16 -21.27
N GLY A 4 5.41 12.53 -20.09
CA GLY A 4 4.84 13.09 -18.87
C GLY A 4 3.82 12.19 -18.16
N VAL A 5 3.28 11.16 -18.81
CA VAL A 5 2.46 10.14 -18.13
C VAL A 5 3.38 9.02 -17.65
N LYS A 6 3.76 9.06 -16.36
CA LYS A 6 4.50 7.96 -15.72
C LYS A 6 3.59 6.73 -15.73
N ALA A 7 4.07 5.64 -16.31
CA ALA A 7 3.38 4.35 -16.30
C ALA A 7 3.08 3.93 -14.85
N PRO A 8 2.07 3.07 -14.61
CA PRO A 8 1.89 2.46 -13.29
C PRO A 8 3.22 1.90 -12.81
N ALA A 9 3.59 2.17 -11.55
CA ALA A 9 4.91 1.95 -10.98
C ALA A 9 5.58 0.67 -11.52
N VAL A 10 6.46 0.84 -12.50
CA VAL A 10 7.21 -0.28 -13.06
C VAL A 10 8.22 -0.75 -12.00
N PRO A 11 8.62 -2.03 -11.98
CA PRO A 11 9.59 -2.57 -11.01
C PRO A 11 10.80 -1.68 -10.72
N HIS A 12 11.33 -1.04 -11.76
CA HIS A 12 12.51 -0.16 -11.70
C HIS A 12 12.22 1.19 -11.03
N ASP A 13 11.01 1.74 -11.17
CA ASP A 13 10.64 3.03 -10.57
C ASP A 13 10.56 2.95 -9.04
N MET A 14 10.18 1.78 -8.49
CA MET A 14 10.07 1.58 -7.05
C MET A 14 11.45 1.63 -6.38
N LEU A 15 12.44 0.93 -6.95
CA LEU A 15 13.81 0.93 -6.41
C LEU A 15 14.45 2.31 -6.54
N ALA A 16 14.29 2.97 -7.69
CA ALA A 16 14.80 4.32 -7.89
C ALA A 16 14.21 5.32 -6.87
N ALA A 17 12.92 5.16 -6.50
CA ALA A 17 12.30 5.97 -5.47
C ALA A 17 12.89 5.73 -4.08
N PHE A 18 13.16 4.46 -3.71
CA PHE A 18 13.84 4.14 -2.46
C PHE A 18 15.27 4.70 -2.42
N ASP A 19 16.03 4.54 -3.50
CA ASP A 19 17.39 5.07 -3.61
C ASP A 19 17.40 6.60 -3.45
N SER A 20 16.45 7.27 -4.09
CA SER A 20 16.30 8.74 -3.96
C SER A 20 15.93 9.12 -2.53
N ALA A 21 14.94 8.48 -1.91
CA ALA A 21 14.52 8.76 -0.54
C ALA A 21 15.65 8.53 0.48
N ILE A 22 16.45 7.47 0.27
CA ILE A 22 17.64 7.19 1.07
C ILE A 22 18.71 8.28 0.90
N SER A 23 18.95 8.71 -0.34
CA SER A 23 19.93 9.77 -0.65
C SER A 23 19.50 11.12 -0.07
N ASP A 24 18.20 11.40 -0.08
CA ASP A 24 17.63 12.62 0.48
C ASP A 24 17.63 12.62 2.02
N GLY A 25 17.91 11.47 2.64
CA GLY A 25 18.03 11.35 4.09
C GLY A 25 16.71 11.47 4.83
N VAL A 26 15.61 10.97 4.26
CA VAL A 26 14.29 11.01 4.90
C VAL A 26 14.25 10.18 6.19
N ASP A 27 13.39 10.56 7.15
CA ASP A 27 13.22 9.79 8.39
C ASP A 27 12.29 8.58 8.22
N ILE A 28 11.25 8.73 7.38
CA ILE A 28 10.19 7.74 7.17
C ILE A 28 9.83 7.66 5.69
N VAL A 29 9.67 6.44 5.18
CA VAL A 29 9.10 6.18 3.85
C VAL A 29 7.72 5.54 4.01
N SER A 30 6.70 6.17 3.42
CA SER A 30 5.34 5.64 3.37
C SER A 30 5.03 5.06 2.01
N VAL A 31 4.68 3.76 1.98
CA VAL A 31 4.45 3.00 0.75
C VAL A 31 3.03 2.44 0.75
N SER A 32 2.09 3.16 0.11
CA SER A 32 0.71 2.71 -0.09
C SER A 32 0.52 2.06 -1.46
N VAL A 33 1.43 1.16 -1.82
CA VAL A 33 1.37 0.33 -3.02
C VAL A 33 1.74 -1.11 -2.68
N GLY A 34 1.26 -2.05 -3.49
CA GLY A 34 1.53 -3.46 -3.30
C GLY A 34 1.04 -4.25 -4.50
N ILE A 35 1.55 -5.47 -4.61
CA ILE A 35 1.10 -6.44 -5.59
C ILE A 35 -0.11 -7.18 -5.03
N ASN A 36 -1.23 -7.17 -5.77
CA ASN A 36 -2.47 -7.88 -5.41
C ASN A 36 -2.35 -9.39 -5.67
N GLN A 37 -1.24 -10.00 -5.29
CA GLN A 37 -1.01 -11.42 -5.48
C GLN A 37 -0.84 -12.06 -4.11
N PRO A 38 -1.64 -13.09 -3.76
CA PRO A 38 -1.47 -13.77 -2.49
C PRO A 38 -0.03 -14.29 -2.40
N PRO A 39 0.60 -14.28 -1.20
CA PRO A 39 1.90 -14.89 -1.02
C PRO A 39 1.82 -16.36 -1.44
N HIS A 40 2.28 -16.64 -2.65
CA HIS A 40 2.31 -18.01 -3.17
C HIS A 40 3.52 -18.69 -2.52
N PRO A 41 3.39 -19.91 -1.97
CA PRO A 41 4.55 -20.66 -1.51
C PRO A 41 5.51 -20.87 -2.69
N GLY A 42 6.62 -20.15 -2.70
CA GLY A 42 7.62 -20.13 -3.78
C GLY A 42 7.83 -18.78 -4.48
N CYS A 43 6.89 -17.83 -4.33
CA CYS A 43 7.12 -16.43 -4.70
C CYS A 43 7.83 -15.74 -3.53
N LEU A 44 9.16 -15.79 -3.57
CA LEU A 44 9.99 -15.09 -2.59
C LEU A 44 9.67 -13.59 -2.65
N GLU A 45 9.32 -13.01 -1.50
CA GLU A 45 9.32 -11.55 -1.27
C GLU A 45 10.69 -10.92 -1.60
N ALA A 46 11.75 -11.73 -1.73
CA ALA A 46 13.05 -11.32 -2.27
C ALA A 46 13.01 -10.88 -3.75
N ARG A 47 11.89 -11.09 -4.47
CA ARG A 47 11.63 -10.51 -5.80
C ARG A 47 10.69 -9.30 -5.75
N ASN A 48 10.22 -8.92 -4.57
CA ASN A 48 9.40 -7.74 -4.38
C ASN A 48 10.32 -6.53 -4.19
N ASN A 49 10.29 -5.58 -5.12
CA ASN A 49 11.11 -4.37 -5.06
C ASN A 49 10.83 -3.52 -3.82
N ILE A 50 9.61 -3.61 -3.26
CA ILE A 50 9.26 -2.93 -2.02
C ILE A 50 10.05 -3.53 -0.85
N SER A 51 10.13 -4.86 -0.78
CA SER A 51 10.88 -5.57 0.25
C SER A 51 12.37 -5.24 0.19
N ILE A 52 12.97 -5.28 -1.01
CA ILE A 52 14.39 -4.95 -1.22
C ILE A 52 14.66 -3.49 -0.86
N GLY A 53 13.93 -2.54 -1.43
CA GLY A 53 14.13 -1.12 -1.15
C GLY A 53 13.93 -0.78 0.33
N ALA A 54 12.93 -1.39 0.97
CA ALA A 54 12.69 -1.22 2.39
C ALA A 54 13.84 -1.77 3.25
N PHE A 55 14.45 -2.89 2.86
CA PHE A 55 15.60 -3.44 3.57
C PHE A 55 16.77 -2.45 3.56
N HIS A 56 17.07 -1.85 2.40
CA HIS A 56 18.12 -0.84 2.28
C HIS A 56 17.83 0.43 3.07
N ALA A 57 16.57 0.87 3.11
CA ALA A 57 16.14 2.02 3.89
C ALA A 57 16.29 1.77 5.41
N VAL A 58 15.77 0.64 5.90
CA VAL A 58 15.85 0.26 7.33
C VAL A 58 17.29 0.06 7.78
N ALA A 59 18.15 -0.50 6.92
CA ALA A 59 19.59 -0.63 7.20
C ALA A 59 20.29 0.73 7.39
N ARG A 60 19.71 1.83 6.92
CA ARG A 60 20.19 3.20 7.09
C ARG A 60 19.44 3.99 8.16
N GLY A 61 18.63 3.31 8.97
CA GLY A 61 17.85 3.94 10.05
C GLY A 61 16.54 4.59 9.60
N ILE A 62 16.12 4.38 8.36
CA ILE A 62 14.89 4.96 7.80
C ILE A 62 13.74 3.98 8.02
N THR A 63 12.68 4.42 8.71
CA THR A 63 11.52 3.55 8.98
C THR A 63 10.63 3.43 7.76
N VAL A 64 10.16 2.21 7.45
CA VAL A 64 9.26 1.98 6.31
C VAL A 64 7.90 1.46 6.79
N VAL A 65 6.84 2.16 6.38
CA VAL A 65 5.44 1.77 6.64
C VAL A 65 4.74 1.43 5.33
N SER A 66 3.92 0.38 5.30
CA SER A 66 3.21 -0.02 4.09
C SER A 66 1.84 -0.65 4.37
N SER A 67 0.95 -0.61 3.37
CA SER A 67 -0.39 -1.21 3.47
C SER A 67 -0.35 -2.74 3.36
N ALA A 68 -1.18 -3.43 4.15
CA ALA A 68 -1.44 -4.87 4.04
C ALA A 68 -2.16 -5.27 2.73
N GLY A 69 -2.78 -4.31 2.04
CA GLY A 69 -3.58 -4.54 0.83
C GLY A 69 -5.07 -4.67 1.12
N ASN A 70 -5.88 -4.59 0.06
CA ASN A 70 -7.35 -4.53 0.13
C ASN A 70 -8.05 -5.82 -0.34
N SER A 71 -7.31 -6.93 -0.38
CA SER A 71 -7.79 -8.22 -0.93
C SER A 71 -8.44 -9.15 0.11
N GLY A 72 -8.74 -8.66 1.30
CA GLY A 72 -9.54 -9.37 2.29
C GLY A 72 -10.99 -9.62 1.83
N PRO A 73 -11.84 -10.26 2.64
CA PRO A 73 -11.62 -10.64 4.04
C PRO A 73 -11.07 -12.07 4.23
N SER A 74 -10.87 -12.82 3.15
CA SER A 74 -10.38 -14.20 3.24
C SER A 74 -8.99 -14.26 3.91
N PRO A 75 -8.67 -15.35 4.63
CA PRO A 75 -7.33 -15.54 5.19
C PRO A 75 -6.20 -15.50 4.14
N GLN A 76 -4.98 -15.21 4.58
CA GLN A 76 -3.76 -15.21 3.75
C GLN A 76 -3.80 -14.24 2.56
N LYS A 77 -4.36 -13.05 2.78
CA LYS A 77 -4.45 -11.96 1.78
C LYS A 77 -3.55 -10.76 2.09
N VAL A 78 -2.77 -10.82 3.17
CA VAL A 78 -1.83 -9.76 3.56
C VAL A 78 -0.63 -9.77 2.61
N GLY A 79 -0.31 -8.61 2.04
CA GLY A 79 0.92 -8.33 1.29
C GLY A 79 1.95 -7.56 2.11
N ASN A 80 3.10 -7.25 1.50
CA ASN A 80 4.19 -6.48 2.14
C ASN A 80 4.60 -7.07 3.50
N THR A 81 4.77 -8.39 3.57
CA THR A 81 4.98 -9.13 4.82
C THR A 81 6.44 -9.21 5.26
N ALA A 82 7.32 -8.42 4.64
CA ALA A 82 8.73 -8.41 5.00
C ALA A 82 8.91 -7.95 6.46
N PRO A 83 9.75 -8.62 7.27
CA PRO A 83 9.80 -8.41 8.71
C PRO A 83 10.33 -7.04 9.12
N TRP A 84 11.00 -6.32 8.20
CA TRP A 84 11.50 -4.96 8.41
C TRP A 84 10.48 -3.88 8.00
N ILE A 85 9.30 -4.25 7.51
CA ILE A 85 8.23 -3.31 7.13
C ILE A 85 7.17 -3.31 8.21
N ILE A 86 6.72 -2.12 8.60
CA ILE A 86 5.53 -1.96 9.44
C ILE A 86 4.30 -2.03 8.54
N THR A 87 3.60 -3.16 8.58
CA THR A 87 2.46 -3.43 7.70
C THR A 87 1.14 -3.11 8.37
N LEU A 88 0.37 -2.20 7.76
CA LEU A 88 -0.84 -1.60 8.34
C LEU A 88 -2.12 -2.17 7.70
N ALA A 89 -3.08 -2.56 8.54
CA ALA A 89 -4.43 -2.90 8.15
C ALA A 89 -5.33 -1.65 8.08
N ALA A 90 -6.47 -1.77 7.40
CA ALA A 90 -7.49 -0.71 7.37
C ALA A 90 -8.59 -0.99 8.40
N SER A 91 -8.98 0.05 9.13
CA SER A 91 -10.14 0.03 10.05
C SER A 91 -10.99 1.29 9.85
N THR A 92 -12.22 1.25 10.33
CA THR A 92 -13.10 2.42 10.41
C THR A 92 -12.82 3.21 11.68
N VAL A 93 -13.17 4.49 11.68
CA VAL A 93 -13.25 5.34 12.88
C VAL A 93 -14.70 5.47 13.35
N ASP A 94 -14.93 6.14 14.48
CA ASP A 94 -16.27 6.40 15.04
C ASP A 94 -17.14 7.32 14.17
N ARG A 95 -16.51 8.15 13.33
CA ARG A 95 -17.19 9.02 12.36
C ARG A 95 -17.79 8.23 11.19
N SER A 96 -19.07 8.48 10.91
CA SER A 96 -19.76 8.04 9.68
C SER A 96 -20.15 9.21 8.78
N PHE A 97 -20.17 8.99 7.47
CA PHE A 97 -20.61 9.95 6.47
C PHE A 97 -21.91 9.45 5.84
N LEU A 98 -23.03 9.94 6.36
CA LEU A 98 -24.36 9.48 5.96
C LEU A 98 -24.92 10.35 4.81
N THR A 99 -25.45 9.69 3.79
CA THR A 99 -26.13 10.31 2.65
C THR A 99 -27.64 10.05 2.75
N VAL A 100 -28.42 11.12 2.68
CA VAL A 100 -29.88 11.04 2.65
C VAL A 100 -30.35 10.90 1.20
N VAL A 101 -31.08 9.82 0.91
CA VAL A 101 -31.63 9.52 -0.42
C VAL A 101 -33.14 9.49 -0.34
N THR A 102 -33.82 10.41 -1.02
CA THR A 102 -35.28 10.39 -1.17
C THR A 102 -35.64 9.76 -2.51
N LEU A 103 -36.41 8.67 -2.47
CA LEU A 103 -36.87 7.94 -3.64
C LEU A 103 -38.14 8.59 -4.22
N GLY A 104 -38.47 8.28 -5.48
CA GLY A 104 -39.66 8.79 -6.16
C GLY A 104 -41.01 8.39 -5.53
N ASN A 105 -41.02 7.40 -4.62
CA ASN A 105 -42.19 7.04 -3.80
C ASN A 105 -42.23 7.79 -2.46
N ASN A 106 -41.46 8.87 -2.32
CA ASN A 106 -41.33 9.71 -1.13
C ASN A 106 -40.75 9.00 0.11
N ARG A 107 -40.21 7.80 -0.04
CA ARG A 107 -39.45 7.14 1.04
C ARG A 107 -38.05 7.74 1.10
N THR A 108 -37.61 8.06 2.30
CA THR A 108 -36.27 8.60 2.56
C THR A 108 -35.42 7.53 3.24
N LEU A 109 -34.23 7.27 2.70
CA LEU A 109 -33.24 6.34 3.24
C LEU A 109 -32.02 7.13 3.70
N ILE A 110 -31.41 6.66 4.78
CA ILE A 110 -30.10 7.13 5.22
C ILE A 110 -29.12 6.00 4.87
N VAL A 111 -28.17 6.29 3.99
CA VAL A 111 -27.20 5.33 3.48
C VAL A 111 -25.81 5.76 3.95
N SER A 112 -25.01 4.81 4.42
CA SER A 112 -23.61 5.03 4.82
C SER A 112 -22.66 4.41 3.81
#